data_AF-A0A7X7YWU1-F1
#
_entry.id   AF-A0A7X7YWU1-F1
#
_cell.length_a   1.000
_cell.length_b   1.000
_cell.length_c   1.000
_cell.angle_alpha   90.00
_cell.angle_beta   90.00
_cell.angle_gamma   90.00
#
_symmetry.space_group_name_H-M   'P 1'
#
loop_
_entity.id
_entity.type
_entity.pdbx_description
1 polymer ?
#
loop_
_entity_poly.entity_id
_entity_poly.type
_entity_poly.pdbx_seq_one_letter_code
_entity_poly.pdbx_strand_id
1 'polypeptide(L)' 'MNRLLRTDPAVAAHIDQLSKIIRFHNRIIHGYDTVDDATVWGIADQHLPRLLAEVESLLQEPQDESDRSA' A
#
# COMPACT_ATOMS: atom_id res chain seq x y z
N MET A 1 -10.60 -2.92 1.13
CA MET A 1 -9.14 -2.91 1.36
C MET A 1 -8.83 -2.01 2.57
N ASN A 2 -8.83 -2.53 3.81
CA ASN A 2 -8.50 -1.75 5.02
C ASN A 2 -8.09 -2.65 6.21
N ARG A 3 -7.87 -3.95 5.96
CA ARG A 3 -7.60 -4.93 7.02
C ARG A 3 -6.28 -4.60 7.74
N LEU A 4 -5.23 -4.29 6.98
CA LEU A 4 -3.92 -3.93 7.53
C LEU A 4 -4.01 -2.75 8.51
N LEU A 5 -4.70 -1.66 8.15
CA LEU A 5 -4.93 -0.52 9.04
C LEU A 5 -5.64 -0.86 10.35
N ARG A 6 -6.37 -1.98 10.40
CA ARG A 6 -7.09 -2.42 11.61
C ARG A 6 -6.32 -3.46 12.41
N THR A 7 -5.56 -4.32 11.75
CA THR A 7 -4.86 -5.44 12.38
C THR A 7 -3.46 -5.07 12.82
N ASP A 8 -2.80 -4.19 12.07
CA ASP A 8 -1.44 -3.75 12.36
C ASP A 8 -1.23 -2.30 11.88
N PRO A 9 -1.67 -1.31 12.68
CA PRO A 9 -1.49 0.10 12.36
C PRO A 9 -0.02 0.53 12.30
N ALA A 10 0.86 -0.17 13.04
CA ALA A 10 2.28 0.14 13.09
C ALA A 10 2.95 -0.21 11.75
N VAL A 11 2.73 -1.43 11.23
CA VAL A 11 3.17 -1.80 9.88
C VAL A 11 2.53 -0.91 8.82
N ALA A 12 1.25 -0.58 8.97
CA ALA A 12 0.57 0.32 8.03
C ALA A 12 1.17 1.72 7.97
N ALA A 13 1.77 2.21 9.07
CA ALA A 13 2.42 3.52 9.12
C ALA A 13 3.75 3.58 8.36
N HIS A 14 4.37 2.43 8.06
CA HIS A 14 5.60 2.35 7.27
C HIS A 14 5.38 2.42 5.76
N ILE A 15 4.14 2.28 5.30
CA ILE A 15 3.78 2.37 3.87
C ILE A 15 3.36 3.80 3.55
N ASP A 16 4.14 4.49 2.71
CA ASP A 16 3.84 5.86 2.34
C ASP A 16 2.55 5.93 1.52
N GLN A 17 1.72 6.93 1.81
CA GLN A 17 0.47 7.20 1.09
C GLN A 17 -0.52 6.03 1.01
N LEU A 18 -0.47 5.06 1.93
CA LEU A 18 -1.35 3.88 1.94
C LEU A 18 -2.84 4.23 1.72
N SER A 19 -3.33 5.28 2.37
CA SER A 19 -4.70 5.78 2.19
C SER A 19 -5.03 6.27 0.78
N LYS A 20 -4.06 6.81 0.05
CA LYS A 20 -4.22 7.23 -1.36
C LYS A 20 -4.19 6.00 -2.27
N ILE A 21 -3.30 5.05 -2.02
CA ILE A 21 -3.20 3.79 -2.77
C ILE A 21 -4.53 3.02 -2.71
N ILE A 22 -5.10 2.87 -1.51
CA ILE A 22 -6.40 2.22 -1.31
C ILE A 22 -7.51 2.94 -2.09
N ARG A 23 -7.55 4.27 -2.03
CA ARG A 23 -8.55 5.08 -2.73
C ARG A 23 -8.42 4.95 -4.25
N PHE A 24 -7.20 4.97 -4.77
CA PHE A 24 -6.93 4.82 -6.20
C PHE A 24 -7.34 3.43 -6.70
N HIS A 25 -6.99 2.38 -5.98
CA HIS A 25 -7.41 1.01 -6.30
C HIS A 25 -8.94 0.87 -6.35
N ASN A 26 -9.65 1.42 -5.35
CA ASN A 26 -11.12 1.42 -5.36
C ASN A 26 -11.67 2.19 -6.57
N ARG A 27 -11.06 3.30 -6.95
CA ARG A 27 -11.48 4.08 -8.12
C ARG A 27 -11.32 3.27 -9.42
N ILE A 28 -10.21 2.56 -9.62
CA ILE A 28 -10.02 1.70 -10.80
C ILE A 28 -11.10 0.62 -10.86
N ILE A 29 -11.38 -0.07 -9.75
CA ILE A 29 -12.40 -1.12 -9.72
C ILE A 29 -13.79 -0.58 -10.11
N HIS A 30 -14.13 0.63 -9.66
CA HIS A 30 -15.48 1.16 -9.80
C HIS A 30 -15.73 1.98 -11.07
N GLY A 31 -14.70 2.44 -11.77
CA GLY A 31 -14.88 3.31 -12.93
C GLY A 31 -13.65 3.40 -13.81
N TYR A 32 -13.06 2.25 -14.16
CA TYR A 32 -11.88 2.17 -15.04
C TYR A 32 -12.09 2.89 -16.38
N ASP A 33 -13.32 2.93 -16.88
CA ASP A 33 -13.74 3.65 -18.09
C ASP A 33 -13.70 5.18 -17.93
N THR A 34 -13.68 5.68 -16.69
CA THR A 34 -13.60 7.11 -16.36
C THR A 34 -12.22 7.55 -15.90
N VAL A 35 -11.28 6.62 -15.72
CA VAL A 35 -9.91 6.93 -15.32
C VAL A 35 -9.05 7.05 -16.56
N ASP A 36 -8.35 8.18 -16.69
CA ASP A 36 -7.43 8.42 -17.80
C ASP A 36 -6.19 7.50 -17.72
N ASP A 37 -5.88 6.83 -18.83
CA ASP A 37 -4.76 5.88 -18.94
C ASP A 37 -3.41 6.54 -18.62
N ALA A 38 -3.22 7.82 -18.97
CA ALA A 38 -1.98 8.53 -18.64
C ALA A 38 -1.82 8.72 -17.13
N THR A 39 -2.93 8.88 -16.40
CA THR A 39 -2.93 8.91 -14.94
C THR A 39 -2.57 7.55 -14.34
N VAL A 40 -3.12 6.46 -14.89
CA VAL A 40 -2.77 5.10 -14.44
C VAL A 40 -1.29 4.81 -14.69
N TRP A 41 -0.81 5.14 -15.88
CA TRP A 41 0.59 4.94 -16.26
C TRP A 41 1.54 5.77 -15.40
N GLY A 42 1.23 7.04 -15.16
CA GLY A 42 2.04 7.90 -14.29
C GLY A 42 2.14 7.36 -12.86
N ILE A 43 1.06 6.80 -12.32
CA ILE A 43 1.08 6.17 -11.00
C ILE A 43 1.89 4.86 -11.02
N ALA A 44 1.70 4.03 -12.04
CA ALA A 44 2.44 2.78 -12.19
C ALA A 44 3.94 3.02 -12.35
N ASP A 45 4.35 4.06 -13.06
CA ASP A 45 5.74 4.40 -13.30
C ASP A 45 6.40 5.06 -12.07
N GLN A 46 5.70 6.00 -11.41
CA GLN A 46 6.31 6.84 -10.37
C GLN A 46 6.13 6.33 -8.94
N HIS A 47 5.01 5.64 -8.66
CA HIS A 47 4.63 5.28 -7.29
C HIS A 47 4.71 3.79 -7.00
N LEU A 48 4.42 2.93 -8.00
CA LEU A 48 4.46 1.48 -7.80
C LEU A 48 5.86 0.96 -7.44
N PRO A 49 6.99 1.42 -8.04
CA PRO A 49 8.31 0.93 -7.67
C PRO A 49 8.68 1.26 -6.21
N ARG A 50 8.26 2.44 -5.72
CA ARG A 50 8.46 2.81 -4.31
C ARG A 50 7.65 1.90 -3.38
N LEU A 51 6.37 1.71 -3.68
CA LEU A 51 5.51 0.84 -2.88
C LEU A 51 6.07 -0.59 -2.82
N LEU A 52 6.59 -1.09 -3.95
CA LEU A 52 7.22 -2.41 -4.00
C LEU A 52 8.43 -2.49 -3.06
N ALA A 53 9.32 -1.51 -3.10
CA ALA A 53 10.49 -1.46 -2.23
C ALA A 53 10.12 -1.36 -0.74
N GLU A 54 9.09 -0.58 -0.39
CA GLU A 54 8.58 -0.48 0.99
C GLU A 54 8.05 -1.83 1.48
N VAL A 55 7.25 -2.51 0.65
CA VAL A 55 6.70 -3.84 0.98
C VAL A 55 7.80 -4.89 1.08
N GLU A 56 8.77 -4.88 0.16
CA GLU A 56 9.92 -5.79 0.20
C GLU A 56 10.76 -5.59 1.47
N SER A 57 11.00 -4.33 1.87
CA SER A 57 11.69 -4.02 3.12
C SER A 57 10.94 -4.57 4.33
N LEU A 58 9.62 -4.37 4.40
CA LEU A 58 8.78 -4.88 5.48
C LEU A 58 8.74 -6.41 5.55
N LEU A 59 8.85 -7.08 4.41
CA LEU A 59 8.92 -8.55 4.34
C LEU A 59 10.30 -9.09 4.73
N GLN A 60 11.35 -8.29 4.60
CA GLN A 60 12.71 -8.64 4.98
C GLN A 60 13.07 -8.24 6.42
N GLU A 61 12.29 -7.36 7.05
CA GLU A 61 12.41 -7.09 8.47
C GLU A 61 12.20 -8.40 9.26
N PRO A 62 13.23 -8.88 9.99
CA PRO A 62 13.04 -10.01 10.86
C PRO A 62 11.93 -9.64 11.83
N GLN A 63 10.85 -10.42 11.80
CA GLN A 63 9.76 -10.31 12.75
C GLN A 63 10.35 -10.65 14.12
N ASP A 64 10.89 -9.65 14.82
CA ASP A 64 11.32 -9.83 16.19
C ASP A 64 10.06 -10.17 16.99
N GLU A 65 9.95 -11.44 17.37
CA GLU A 65 8.92 -12.08 18.21
C GLU A 65 8.96 -11.51 19.64
N SER A 66 8.98 -10.19 19.79
CA SER A 66 9.03 -9.50 21.08
C SER A 66 7.66 -8.99 21.53
N ASP A 67 6.64 -8.99 20.65
CA ASP A 67 5.32 -8.42 20.96
C ASP A 67 4.21 -9.47 21.18
N ARG A 68 4.57 -10.76 21.35
CA ARG A 68 3.61 -11.81 21.73
C ARG A 68 3.59 -12.15 23.23
N SER A 69 4.29 -11.37 24.05
CA SER A 69 4.27 -11.51 25.52
C SER A 69 3.78 -10.23 26.19
N ALA A 70 2.45 -10.03 26.18
CA ALA A 70 1.74 -9.22 27.18
C ALA A 70 0.29 -9.68 27.30
#